data_AF-A0A965KTP4-F1
#
_entry.id   AF-A0A965KTP4-F1
#
_cell.length_a   1.000
_cell.length_b   1.000
_cell.length_c   1.000
_cell.angle_alpha   90.00
_cell.angle_beta   90.00
_cell.angle_gamma   90.00
#
_symmetry.space_group_name_H-M   'P 1'
#
loop_
_entity.id
_entity.type
_entity.pdbx_description
1 polymer ?
#
loop_
_entity_poly.entity_id
_entity_poly.type
_entity_poly.pdbx_seq_one_letter_code
_entity_poly.pdbx_strand_id
1 'polypeptide(L)'
;MTQVKRSGGPKTVEGKSRSSKNATSHGLTSMVPSNSNEKALVDAYSKELIEYYKPESPLEQLQIQRIATCRAKLAYLYELEQVKLSLAAKELESQPEKILEKIPGASGLAIGMAGDFIKSRQIHLPCRLDLPLLESICDEINQMQGEMENKHQFARALPRLTKYLNSYPVVGLNNTSQWMEKLAAVSKEIKWNDEIGGSGQYDELIKGYLRSKEYEALMKEEAMRPGMEELERHQEERRIARGQKPRKVELEAKVDPNAIADLPAIMLQLKQFLDLHKSHQKAQELAAQYQEIKDLMLRAISLPVAESDLLMRYQTTLERRLSSAIGELLALQRSTKP
;
A
#
# COMPACT_ATOMS: atom_id res chain seq x y z
N MET A 1 41.96 24.74 4.03
CA MET A 1 41.42 23.69 4.92
C MET A 1 41.98 22.35 4.49
N THR A 2 42.91 21.80 5.26
CA THR A 2 43.65 20.57 4.98
C THR A 2 42.78 19.34 5.25
N GLN A 3 42.52 18.53 4.22
CA GLN A 3 41.79 17.27 4.34
C GLN A 3 42.59 16.25 5.17
N VAL A 4 42.00 15.78 6.26
CA VAL A 4 42.53 14.67 7.05
C VAL A 4 42.20 13.35 6.34
N LYS A 5 43.23 12.69 5.78
CA LYS A 5 43.15 11.34 5.23
C LYS A 5 42.72 10.36 6.32
N ARG A 6 41.52 9.78 6.22
CA ARG A 6 41.02 8.71 7.12
C ARG A 6 41.67 7.38 6.72
N SER A 7 42.85 7.09 7.26
CA SER A 7 43.49 5.77 7.17
C SER A 7 43.04 4.87 8.33
N GLY A 8 42.77 3.60 7.97
CA GLY A 8 41.98 2.62 8.70
C GLY A 8 42.52 2.14 10.05
N GLY A 9 41.57 1.79 10.93
CA GLY A 9 41.75 0.90 12.07
C GLY A 9 41.85 1.58 13.45
N PRO A 10 41.36 0.93 14.53
CA PRO A 10 41.49 1.44 15.89
C PRO A 10 42.97 1.58 16.29
N LYS A 11 43.40 2.78 16.68
CA LYS A 11 44.80 3.06 17.06
C LYS A 11 45.11 2.72 18.51
N THR A 12 44.10 2.65 19.37
CA THR A 12 44.25 2.35 20.80
C THR A 12 44.35 0.85 21.04
N VAL A 13 45.12 0.45 22.06
CA VAL A 13 45.26 -0.95 22.48
C VAL A 13 43.89 -1.56 22.83
N GLU A 14 43.03 -0.77 23.48
CA GLU A 14 41.64 -1.12 23.78
C GLU A 14 40.79 -1.29 22.52
N GLY A 15 40.92 -0.39 21.54
CA GLY A 15 40.22 -0.48 20.25
C GLY A 15 40.66 -1.70 19.44
N LYS A 16 41.94 -2.05 19.47
CA LYS A 16 42.47 -3.29 18.86
C LYS A 16 41.97 -4.53 19.58
N SER A 17 41.93 -4.52 20.92
CA SER A 17 41.41 -5.62 21.74
C SER A 17 39.91 -5.86 21.52
N ARG A 18 39.11 -4.79 21.46
CA ARG A 18 37.66 -4.89 21.12
C ARG A 18 37.45 -5.39 19.69
N SER A 19 38.21 -4.90 18.72
CA SER A 19 38.17 -5.40 17.33
C SER A 19 38.57 -6.88 17.22
N SER A 20 39.56 -7.33 18.00
CA SER A 20 40.00 -8.74 18.06
C SER A 20 38.90 -9.66 18.61
N LYS A 21 38.16 -9.23 19.64
CA LYS A 21 37.07 -10.01 20.23
C LYS A 21 35.87 -10.20 19.27
N ASN A 22 35.65 -9.30 18.31
CA ASN A 22 34.62 -9.46 17.28
C ASN A 22 34.97 -10.57 16.26
N ALA A 23 36.22 -11.01 16.18
CA ALA A 23 36.62 -12.13 15.33
C ALA A 23 36.35 -13.51 15.98
N THR A 24 36.14 -13.57 17.30
CA THR A 24 36.07 -14.82 18.06
C THR A 24 34.67 -15.19 18.58
N SER A 25 33.70 -14.28 18.56
CA SER A 25 32.47 -14.39 19.38
C SER A 25 31.16 -14.54 18.59
N HIS A 26 31.16 -15.27 17.48
CA HIS A 26 30.05 -15.43 16.53
C HIS A 26 29.88 -14.24 15.56
N GLY A 27 29.54 -14.56 14.31
CA GLY A 27 29.38 -13.59 13.22
C GLY A 27 30.20 -13.94 11.97
N LEU A 28 30.03 -13.16 10.90
CA LEU A 28 30.65 -13.41 9.59
C LEU A 28 32.19 -13.46 9.61
N THR A 29 32.84 -12.93 10.65
CA THR A 29 34.29 -12.96 10.85
C THR A 29 34.83 -14.16 11.62
N SER A 30 33.97 -15.02 12.17
CA SER A 30 34.38 -16.21 12.91
C SER A 30 35.17 -17.17 12.02
N MET A 31 36.02 -18.00 12.61
CA MET A 31 36.74 -19.08 11.90
C MET A 31 35.97 -20.42 11.93
N VAL A 32 34.80 -20.43 12.57
CA VAL A 32 33.98 -21.64 12.76
C VAL A 32 32.73 -21.53 11.88
N PRO A 33 32.31 -22.60 11.19
CA PRO A 33 31.04 -22.63 10.50
C PRO A 33 29.89 -22.35 11.47
N SER A 34 28.99 -21.44 11.09
CA SER A 34 27.91 -20.95 11.95
C SER A 34 26.61 -21.73 11.77
N ASN A 35 26.43 -22.43 10.64
CA ASN A 35 25.24 -23.21 10.35
C ASN A 35 25.57 -24.52 9.58
N SER A 36 24.58 -25.42 9.46
CA SER A 36 24.74 -26.74 8.82
C SER A 36 25.13 -26.64 7.33
N ASN A 37 24.62 -25.64 6.60
CA ASN A 37 24.92 -25.46 5.18
C ASN A 37 26.36 -24.98 4.97
N GLU A 38 26.81 -24.04 5.81
CA GLU A 38 28.19 -23.56 5.82
C GLU A 38 29.15 -24.70 6.13
N LYS A 39 28.81 -25.58 7.08
CA LYS A 39 29.62 -26.76 7.38
C LYS A 39 29.74 -27.70 6.17
N ALA A 40 28.63 -27.98 5.49
CA ALA A 40 28.62 -28.81 4.29
C ALA A 40 29.47 -28.20 3.15
N LEU A 41 29.40 -26.88 2.96
CA LEU A 41 30.24 -26.17 1.98
C LEU A 41 31.72 -26.23 2.34
N VAL A 42 32.06 -26.05 3.61
CA VAL A 42 33.45 -26.18 4.09
C VAL A 42 33.96 -27.60 3.83
N ASP A 43 33.18 -28.63 4.18
CA ASP A 43 33.58 -30.02 3.95
C ASP A 43 33.75 -30.33 2.46
N ALA A 44 32.88 -29.80 1.60
CA ALA A 44 32.97 -29.94 0.15
C ALA A 44 34.23 -29.26 -0.42
N TYR A 45 34.47 -28.00 -0.06
CA TYR A 45 35.64 -27.26 -0.52
C TYR A 45 36.95 -27.84 0.03
N SER A 46 36.98 -28.31 1.28
CA SER A 46 38.15 -28.98 1.83
C SER A 46 38.48 -30.25 1.05
N LYS A 47 37.49 -31.07 0.67
CA LYS A 47 37.71 -32.27 -0.15
C LYS A 47 38.31 -31.91 -1.52
N GLU A 48 37.72 -30.95 -2.22
CA GLU A 48 38.20 -30.44 -3.53
C GLU A 48 39.67 -29.98 -3.43
N LEU A 49 39.99 -29.20 -2.40
CA LEU A 49 41.33 -28.66 -2.19
C LEU A 49 42.35 -29.72 -1.78
N ILE A 50 41.96 -30.70 -0.95
CA ILE A 50 42.83 -31.82 -0.56
C ILE A 50 43.16 -32.68 -1.79
N GLU A 51 42.18 -32.97 -2.63
CA GLU A 51 42.37 -33.76 -3.85
C GLU A 51 43.34 -33.08 -4.83
N TYR A 52 43.22 -31.77 -5.00
CA TYR A 52 44.07 -30.99 -5.89
C TYR A 52 45.48 -30.75 -5.34
N TYR A 53 45.59 -30.25 -4.10
CA TYR A 53 46.87 -29.81 -3.52
C TYR A 53 47.65 -30.93 -2.85
N LYS A 54 47.02 -32.06 -2.51
CA LYS A 54 47.66 -33.24 -1.89
C LYS A 54 48.58 -32.86 -0.71
N PRO A 55 48.03 -32.30 0.38
CA PRO A 55 48.84 -31.78 1.47
C PRO A 55 49.67 -32.88 2.14
N GLU A 56 50.96 -32.63 2.32
CA GLU A 56 51.93 -33.57 2.92
C GLU A 56 52.24 -33.23 4.39
N SER A 57 51.86 -32.03 4.83
CA SER A 57 52.10 -31.53 6.19
C SER A 57 50.82 -31.12 6.91
N PRO A 58 50.75 -31.28 8.26
CA PRO A 58 49.66 -30.74 9.06
C PRO A 58 49.44 -29.23 8.87
N LEU A 59 50.50 -28.47 8.57
CA LEU A 59 50.39 -27.04 8.29
C LEU A 59 49.67 -26.78 6.97
N GLU A 60 49.91 -27.59 5.94
CA GLU A 60 49.21 -27.47 4.65
C GLU A 60 47.73 -27.83 4.80
N GLN A 61 47.42 -28.89 5.56
CA GLN A 61 46.03 -29.26 5.90
C GLN A 61 45.30 -28.12 6.62
N LEU A 62 45.97 -27.47 7.58
CA LEU A 62 45.43 -26.30 8.27
C LEU A 62 45.14 -25.14 7.31
N GLN A 63 46.03 -24.87 6.36
CA GLN A 63 45.80 -23.81 5.37
C GLN A 63 44.65 -24.14 4.42
N ILE A 64 44.57 -25.39 3.95
CA ILE A 64 43.43 -25.84 3.14
C ILE A 64 42.11 -25.63 3.88
N GLN A 65 42.05 -26.00 5.17
CA GLN A 65 40.85 -25.79 5.98
C GLN A 65 40.50 -24.30 6.13
N ARG A 66 41.49 -23.42 6.28
CA ARG A 66 41.30 -21.96 6.33
C ARG A 66 40.78 -21.42 5.00
N ILE A 67 41.32 -21.88 3.87
CA ILE A 67 40.87 -21.51 2.52
C ILE A 67 39.41 -21.93 2.32
N ALA A 68 39.09 -23.20 2.61
CA ALA A 68 37.73 -23.74 2.51
C ALA A 68 36.72 -22.94 3.35
N THR A 69 37.09 -22.62 4.59
CA THR A 69 36.27 -21.79 5.50
C THR A 69 36.04 -20.38 4.95
N CYS A 70 37.08 -19.72 4.44
CA CYS A 70 36.94 -18.39 3.85
C CYS A 70 36.06 -18.42 2.60
N ARG A 71 36.22 -19.43 1.72
CA ARG A 71 35.41 -19.62 0.52
C ARG A 71 33.94 -19.84 0.85
N ALA A 72 33.63 -20.71 1.82
CA ALA A 72 32.25 -20.94 2.28
C ALA A 72 31.60 -19.68 2.86
N LYS A 73 32.34 -18.89 3.65
CA LYS A 73 31.82 -17.62 4.20
C LYS A 73 31.58 -16.57 3.13
N LEU A 74 32.43 -16.48 2.11
CA LEU A 74 32.19 -15.60 0.96
C LEU A 74 30.95 -16.02 0.16
N ALA A 75 30.78 -17.32 -0.09
CA ALA A 75 29.58 -17.83 -0.76
C ALA A 75 28.30 -17.50 0.04
N TYR A 76 28.33 -17.74 1.35
CA TYR A 76 27.22 -17.41 2.24
C TYR A 76 26.92 -15.90 2.29
N LEU A 77 27.93 -15.04 2.20
CA LEU A 77 27.77 -13.59 2.13
C LEU A 77 26.96 -13.15 0.93
N TYR A 78 27.29 -13.68 -0.25
CA TYR A 78 26.54 -13.39 -1.48
C TYR A 78 25.11 -13.93 -1.40
N GLU A 79 24.93 -15.13 -0.85
CA GLU A 79 23.59 -15.69 -0.64
C GLU A 79 22.76 -14.82 0.31
N LEU A 80 23.34 -14.37 1.43
CA LEU A 80 22.68 -13.49 2.38
C LEU A 80 22.28 -12.15 1.74
N GLU A 81 23.14 -11.57 0.91
CA GLU A 81 22.83 -10.36 0.14
C GLU A 81 21.62 -10.60 -0.78
N GLN A 82 21.62 -11.69 -1.55
CA GLN A 82 20.52 -12.05 -2.45
C GLN A 82 19.21 -12.29 -1.69
N VAL A 83 19.26 -13.00 -0.56
CA VAL A 83 18.08 -13.23 0.28
C VAL A 83 17.52 -11.91 0.79
N LYS A 84 18.36 -11.00 1.26
CA LYS A 84 17.91 -9.68 1.74
C LYS A 84 17.31 -8.82 0.62
N LEU A 85 17.92 -8.81 -0.56
CA LEU A 85 17.35 -8.13 -1.73
C LEU A 85 16.00 -8.73 -2.13
N SER A 86 15.88 -10.06 -2.10
CA SER A 86 14.61 -10.75 -2.40
C SER A 86 13.51 -10.44 -1.37
N LEU A 87 13.88 -10.25 -0.10
CA LEU A 87 12.94 -9.87 0.96
C LEU A 87 12.47 -8.43 0.77
N ALA A 88 13.39 -7.50 0.46
CA ALA A 88 13.04 -6.13 0.11
C ALA A 88 12.14 -6.05 -1.12
N ALA A 89 12.39 -6.90 -2.14
CA ALA A 89 11.53 -7.02 -3.31
C ALA A 89 10.11 -7.45 -2.94
N LYS A 90 9.96 -8.52 -2.13
CA LYS A 90 8.65 -8.97 -1.66
C LYS A 90 7.91 -7.92 -0.83
N GLU A 91 8.64 -7.18 0.00
CA GLU A 91 8.05 -6.08 0.78
C GLU A 91 7.49 -4.98 -0.13
N LEU A 92 8.25 -4.59 -1.16
CA LEU A 92 7.79 -3.61 -2.16
C LEU A 92 6.54 -4.10 -2.90
N GLU A 93 6.51 -5.38 -3.31
CA GLU A 93 5.36 -5.97 -3.99
C GLU A 93 4.11 -6.04 -3.10
N SER A 94 4.29 -6.21 -1.78
CA SER A 94 3.17 -6.24 -0.84
C SER A 94 2.50 -4.87 -0.62
N GLN A 95 3.14 -3.79 -1.09
CA GLN A 95 2.73 -2.41 -0.81
C GLN A 95 2.57 -1.60 -2.12
N PRO A 96 1.56 -1.91 -2.96
CA PRO A 96 1.36 -1.24 -4.25
C PRO A 96 1.11 0.27 -4.09
N GLU A 97 0.50 0.70 -2.98
CA GLU A 97 0.22 2.11 -2.67
C GLU A 97 1.52 2.95 -2.64
N LYS A 98 2.60 2.43 -2.05
CA LYS A 98 3.89 3.13 -1.99
C LYS A 98 4.55 3.31 -3.36
N ILE A 99 4.27 2.40 -4.30
CA ILE A 99 4.74 2.51 -5.69
C ILE A 99 3.94 3.61 -6.41
N LEU A 100 2.63 3.62 -6.23
CA LEU A 100 1.72 4.60 -6.83
C LEU A 100 1.98 6.03 -6.32
N GLU A 101 2.34 6.21 -5.05
CA GLU A 101 2.73 7.51 -4.49
C GLU A 101 3.97 8.13 -5.16
N LYS A 102 4.81 7.33 -5.83
CA LYS A 102 5.96 7.84 -6.59
C LYS A 102 5.58 8.42 -7.94
N ILE A 103 4.35 8.19 -8.40
CA ILE A 103 3.88 8.69 -9.68
C ILE A 103 3.42 10.15 -9.53
N PRO A 104 4.02 11.11 -10.26
CA PRO A 104 3.68 12.52 -10.10
C PRO A 104 2.25 12.81 -10.57
N GLY A 105 1.55 13.68 -9.83
CA GLY A 105 0.22 14.16 -10.20
C GLY A 105 -0.94 13.21 -9.87
N ALA A 106 -0.72 12.22 -9.00
CA ALA A 106 -1.77 11.36 -8.49
C ALA A 106 -2.47 11.97 -7.27
N SER A 107 -3.81 12.06 -7.30
CA SER A 107 -4.61 12.38 -6.11
C SER A 107 -4.69 11.16 -5.19
N GLY A 108 -4.90 11.37 -3.88
CA GLY A 108 -5.08 10.26 -2.92
C GLY A 108 -6.19 9.30 -3.35
N LEU A 109 -7.31 9.84 -3.84
CA LEU A 109 -8.42 9.04 -4.36
C LEU A 109 -8.02 8.21 -5.58
N ALA A 110 -7.29 8.80 -6.54
CA ALA A 110 -6.82 8.07 -7.73
C ALA A 110 -5.83 6.96 -7.36
N ILE A 111 -4.96 7.19 -6.36
CA ILE A 111 -4.06 6.16 -5.82
C ILE A 111 -4.85 5.01 -5.19
N GLY A 112 -5.85 5.33 -4.37
CA GLY A 112 -6.72 4.33 -3.73
C GLY A 112 -7.47 3.47 -4.76
N MET A 113 -8.09 4.12 -5.75
CA MET A 113 -8.77 3.46 -6.88
C MET A 113 -7.82 2.55 -7.69
N ALA A 114 -6.62 3.04 -8.00
CA ALA A 114 -5.62 2.25 -8.72
C ALA A 114 -5.12 1.06 -7.87
N GLY A 115 -4.97 1.26 -6.56
CA GLY A 115 -4.61 0.21 -5.62
C GLY A 115 -5.65 -0.91 -5.55
N ASP A 116 -6.94 -0.57 -5.49
CA ASP A 116 -8.03 -1.54 -5.57
C ASP A 116 -8.02 -2.27 -6.91
N PHE A 117 -7.88 -1.55 -8.03
CA PHE A 117 -7.78 -2.18 -9.35
C PHE A 117 -6.62 -3.18 -9.47
N ILE A 118 -5.47 -2.90 -8.87
CA ILE A 118 -4.32 -3.81 -8.87
C ILE A 118 -4.63 -5.07 -8.03
N LYS A 119 -5.31 -4.93 -6.89
CA LYS A 119 -5.66 -6.03 -5.98
C LYS A 119 -6.83 -6.88 -6.49
N SER A 120 -7.94 -6.25 -6.89
CA SER A 120 -9.23 -6.87 -7.17
C SER A 120 -9.61 -6.93 -8.65
N ARG A 121 -8.81 -6.29 -9.54
CA ARG A 121 -9.10 -6.13 -10.99
C ARG A 121 -10.37 -5.31 -11.28
N GLN A 122 -10.93 -4.65 -10.29
CA GLN A 122 -12.12 -3.82 -10.42
C GLN A 122 -11.91 -2.51 -9.66
N ILE A 123 -12.45 -1.39 -10.18
CA ILE A 123 -12.50 -0.12 -9.46
C ILE A 123 -13.90 0.05 -8.89
N HIS A 124 -14.02 0.20 -7.58
CA HIS A 124 -15.31 0.45 -6.93
C HIS A 124 -15.50 1.94 -6.64
N LEU A 125 -16.45 2.59 -7.29
CA LEU A 125 -16.72 4.01 -6.99
C LEU A 125 -17.42 4.16 -5.62
N PRO A 126 -17.12 5.24 -4.88
CA PRO A 126 -17.80 5.56 -3.63
C PRO A 126 -19.26 5.96 -3.86
N CYS A 127 -20.05 6.10 -2.79
CA CYS A 127 -21.41 6.62 -2.84
C CYS A 127 -22.38 5.84 -3.74
N ARG A 128 -22.21 4.52 -3.95
CA ARG A 128 -23.14 3.72 -4.79
C ARG A 128 -23.17 4.11 -6.26
N LEU A 129 -22.15 4.82 -6.71
CA LEU A 129 -22.02 5.15 -8.11
C LEU A 129 -21.50 3.92 -8.86
N ASP A 130 -22.03 3.70 -10.06
CA ASP A 130 -21.37 2.89 -11.07
C ASP A 130 -20.76 3.83 -12.13
N LEU A 131 -19.82 3.31 -12.90
CA LEU A 131 -19.13 4.12 -13.91
C LEU A 131 -20.09 4.68 -14.97
N PRO A 132 -21.02 3.87 -15.56
CA PRO A 132 -21.97 4.39 -16.55
C PRO A 132 -22.86 5.51 -16.01
N LEU A 133 -23.30 5.42 -14.75
CA LEU A 133 -24.11 6.45 -14.09
C LEU A 133 -23.29 7.70 -13.80
N LEU A 134 -22.04 7.55 -13.36
CA LEU A 134 -21.15 8.69 -13.12
C LEU A 134 -20.86 9.45 -14.43
N GLU A 135 -20.49 8.75 -15.50
CA GLU A 135 -20.30 9.33 -16.85
C GLU A 135 -21.56 10.07 -17.29
N SER A 136 -22.70 9.41 -17.13
CA SER A 136 -24.01 9.96 -17.48
C SER A 136 -24.38 11.22 -16.69
N ILE A 137 -23.96 11.33 -15.42
CA ILE A 137 -24.14 12.52 -14.57
C ILE A 137 -23.14 13.62 -14.98
N CYS A 138 -21.89 13.27 -15.26
CA CYS A 138 -20.88 14.23 -15.72
C CYS A 138 -21.26 14.86 -17.05
N ASP A 139 -21.83 14.09 -17.98
CA ASP A 139 -22.36 14.59 -19.25
C ASP A 139 -23.48 15.62 -19.04
N GLU A 140 -24.43 15.34 -18.13
CA GLU A 140 -25.48 16.30 -17.77
C GLU A 140 -24.91 17.58 -17.20
N ILE A 141 -23.94 17.48 -16.28
CA ILE A 141 -23.28 18.64 -15.67
C ILE A 141 -22.55 19.48 -16.72
N ASN A 142 -21.87 18.84 -17.69
CA ASN A 142 -21.14 19.53 -18.75
C ASN A 142 -22.06 20.16 -19.80
N GLN A 143 -23.23 19.56 -20.05
CA GLN A 143 -24.23 20.05 -21.02
C GLN A 143 -25.18 21.09 -20.43
N MET A 144 -25.15 21.28 -19.11
CA MET A 144 -25.95 22.29 -18.43
C MET A 144 -25.61 23.69 -18.94
N GLN A 145 -26.60 24.35 -19.54
CA GLN A 145 -26.52 25.74 -20.01
C GLN A 145 -27.61 26.57 -19.33
N GLY A 146 -27.24 27.76 -18.82
CA GLY A 146 -28.16 28.72 -18.21
C GLY A 146 -28.07 28.81 -16.67
N GLU A 147 -28.65 29.87 -16.12
CA GLU A 147 -28.73 30.10 -14.68
C GLU A 147 -29.85 29.24 -14.08
N MET A 148 -29.55 28.50 -13.01
CA MET A 148 -30.55 27.72 -12.27
C MET A 148 -31.09 28.57 -11.13
N GLU A 149 -32.29 29.10 -11.32
CA GLU A 149 -32.98 29.95 -10.34
C GLU A 149 -33.93 29.13 -9.45
N ASN A 150 -34.40 27.96 -9.94
CA ASN A 150 -35.45 27.18 -9.26
C ASN A 150 -35.19 25.66 -9.27
N LYS A 151 -35.65 24.97 -8.22
CA LYS A 151 -35.60 23.51 -8.06
C LYS A 151 -36.12 22.71 -9.28
N HIS A 152 -37.15 23.21 -9.95
CA HIS A 152 -37.69 22.56 -11.15
C HIS A 152 -36.74 22.66 -12.36
N GLN A 153 -35.99 23.77 -12.47
CA GLN A 153 -34.98 23.93 -13.51
C GLN A 153 -33.80 22.99 -13.25
N PHE A 154 -33.40 22.80 -11.98
CA PHE A 154 -32.39 21.83 -11.60
C PHE A 154 -32.79 20.39 -11.97
N ALA A 155 -33.98 19.95 -11.59
CA ALA A 155 -34.45 18.59 -11.91
C ALA A 155 -34.58 18.34 -13.42
N ARG A 156 -34.87 19.39 -14.19
CA ARG A 156 -34.94 19.34 -15.66
C ARG A 156 -33.55 19.34 -16.31
N ALA A 157 -32.61 20.09 -15.75
CA ALA A 157 -31.24 20.19 -16.26
C ALA A 157 -30.41 18.94 -15.92
N LEU A 158 -30.63 18.33 -14.75
CA LEU A 158 -29.86 17.19 -14.23
C LEU A 158 -30.78 16.02 -13.84
N PRO A 159 -31.53 15.43 -14.79
CA PRO A 159 -32.55 14.43 -14.47
C PRO A 159 -31.96 13.11 -13.94
N ARG A 160 -30.80 12.66 -14.43
CA ARG A 160 -30.16 11.44 -13.94
C ARG A 160 -29.56 11.64 -12.56
N LEU A 161 -28.91 12.78 -12.31
CA LEU A 161 -28.44 13.12 -10.96
C LEU A 161 -29.60 13.15 -9.97
N THR A 162 -30.71 13.79 -10.34
CA THR A 162 -31.91 13.86 -9.48
C THR A 162 -32.48 12.48 -9.19
N LYS A 163 -32.54 11.59 -10.21
CA LYS A 163 -32.98 10.19 -10.04
C LYS A 163 -32.05 9.43 -9.08
N TYR A 164 -30.74 9.57 -9.24
CA TYR A 164 -29.74 8.96 -8.35
C TYR A 164 -29.91 9.45 -6.91
N LEU A 165 -29.98 10.76 -6.68
CA LEU A 165 -30.15 11.36 -5.35
C LEU A 165 -31.44 10.88 -4.68
N ASN A 166 -32.55 10.77 -5.42
CA ASN A 166 -33.80 10.26 -4.86
C ASN A 166 -33.67 8.80 -4.38
N SER A 167 -32.88 7.98 -5.08
CA SER A 167 -32.59 6.60 -4.70
C SER A 167 -31.49 6.43 -3.65
N TYR A 168 -30.70 7.47 -3.37
CA TYR A 168 -29.60 7.42 -2.41
C TYR A 168 -30.15 7.45 -0.97
N PRO A 169 -29.92 6.41 -0.15
CA PRO A 169 -30.41 6.39 1.22
C PRO A 169 -29.49 7.23 2.11
N VAL A 170 -30.06 8.25 2.73
CA VAL A 170 -29.38 9.07 3.75
C VAL A 170 -30.21 9.00 5.01
N VAL A 171 -29.57 8.68 6.14
CA VAL A 171 -30.24 8.60 7.44
C VAL A 171 -30.89 9.94 7.78
N GLY A 172 -32.21 9.92 7.99
CA GLY A 172 -32.99 11.12 8.35
C GLY A 172 -33.51 11.95 7.18
N LEU A 173 -33.30 11.53 5.92
CA LEU A 173 -33.87 12.19 4.74
C LEU A 173 -34.85 11.26 3.99
N ASN A 174 -35.97 11.82 3.55
CA ASN A 174 -36.99 11.09 2.79
C ASN A 174 -36.66 11.07 1.29
N ASN A 175 -37.30 10.16 0.53
CA ASN A 175 -37.02 9.95 -0.89
C ASN A 175 -37.63 10.97 -1.85
N THR A 176 -38.28 12.02 -1.33
CA THR A 176 -39.04 12.97 -2.14
C THR A 176 -38.59 14.40 -1.81
N SER A 177 -38.02 15.07 -2.81
CA SER A 177 -37.76 16.53 -2.85
C SER A 177 -36.66 17.10 -1.93
N GLN A 178 -35.85 16.27 -1.29
CA GLN A 178 -34.68 16.66 -0.47
C GLN A 178 -33.33 16.40 -1.17
N TRP A 179 -33.31 16.56 -2.50
CA TRP A 179 -32.12 16.25 -3.30
C TRP A 179 -30.95 17.19 -3.02
N MET A 180 -31.18 18.42 -2.54
CA MET A 180 -30.09 19.34 -2.18
C MET A 180 -29.33 18.88 -0.94
N GLU A 181 -30.06 18.43 0.08
CA GLU A 181 -29.48 17.88 1.31
C GLU A 181 -28.74 16.57 1.03
N LYS A 182 -29.31 15.72 0.15
CA LYS A 182 -28.64 14.50 -0.32
C LYS A 182 -27.41 14.80 -1.18
N LEU A 183 -27.45 15.82 -2.04
CA LEU A 183 -26.32 16.26 -2.84
C LEU A 183 -25.19 16.75 -1.94
N ALA A 184 -25.49 17.53 -0.91
CA ALA A 184 -24.53 17.97 0.09
C ALA A 184 -23.91 16.80 0.86
N ALA A 185 -24.71 15.78 1.22
CA ALA A 185 -24.23 14.58 1.89
C ALA A 185 -23.27 13.76 1.00
N VAL A 186 -23.67 13.46 -0.24
CA VAL A 186 -22.85 12.74 -1.22
C VAL A 186 -21.57 13.52 -1.53
N SER A 187 -21.70 14.84 -1.70
CA SER A 187 -20.58 15.75 -1.89
C SER A 187 -19.56 15.67 -0.75
N LYS A 188 -20.04 15.75 0.50
CA LYS A 188 -19.17 15.65 1.67
C LYS A 188 -18.45 14.30 1.72
N GLU A 189 -19.13 13.22 1.37
CA GLU A 189 -18.58 11.87 1.29
C GLU A 189 -17.49 11.76 0.21
N ILE A 190 -17.72 12.32 -0.98
CA ILE A 190 -16.70 12.37 -2.07
C ILE A 190 -15.47 13.17 -1.63
N LYS A 191 -15.65 14.35 -1.03
CA LYS A 191 -14.55 15.20 -0.56
C LYS A 191 -13.71 14.56 0.55
N TRP A 192 -14.37 13.93 1.51
CA TRP A 192 -13.69 13.19 2.58
C TRP A 192 -12.73 12.13 2.01
N ASN A 193 -13.11 11.53 0.88
CA ASN A 193 -12.28 10.52 0.20
C ASN A 193 -11.07 11.11 -0.54
N ASP A 194 -11.17 12.35 -1.03
CA ASP A 194 -10.06 13.05 -1.70
C ASP A 194 -9.00 13.52 -0.69
N GLU A 195 -9.41 13.99 0.49
CA GLU A 195 -8.51 14.55 1.51
C GLU A 195 -7.77 13.47 2.33
N ILE A 196 -8.36 12.28 2.49
CA ILE A 196 -7.85 11.21 3.36
C ILE A 196 -7.26 10.03 2.56
N GLY A 197 -7.45 9.99 1.23
CA GLY A 197 -7.08 8.87 0.35
C GLY A 197 -5.59 8.48 0.27
N GLY A 198 -4.69 9.13 1.01
CA GLY A 198 -3.35 8.62 1.22
C GLY A 198 -3.35 7.60 2.36
N SER A 199 -3.01 6.34 2.07
CA SER A 199 -2.79 5.21 3.01
C SER A 199 -4.02 4.36 3.40
N GLY A 200 -4.27 3.28 2.67
CA GLY A 200 -4.99 2.07 3.13
C GLY A 200 -6.47 2.17 3.54
N GLN A 201 -7.05 3.37 3.66
CA GLN A 201 -8.41 3.57 4.21
C GLN A 201 -9.53 3.49 3.16
N TYR A 202 -9.18 3.49 1.88
CA TYR A 202 -10.13 3.22 0.79
C TYR A 202 -10.72 1.81 0.89
N ASP A 203 -9.92 0.83 1.32
CA ASP A 203 -10.37 -0.55 1.58
C ASP A 203 -11.41 -0.61 2.71
N GLU A 204 -11.27 0.18 3.79
CA GLU A 204 -12.25 0.21 4.88
C GLU A 204 -13.57 0.87 4.46
N LEU A 205 -13.49 1.87 3.57
CA LEU A 205 -14.63 2.58 3.02
C LEU A 205 -15.45 1.69 2.07
N ILE A 206 -14.79 0.99 1.14
CA ILE A 206 -15.44 -0.01 0.28
C ILE A 206 -16.02 -1.15 1.14
N LYS A 207 -15.32 -1.59 2.20
CA LYS A 207 -15.85 -2.62 3.11
C LYS A 207 -17.06 -2.13 3.91
N GLY A 208 -17.17 -0.85 4.25
CA GLY A 208 -18.37 -0.26 4.85
C GLY A 208 -19.54 -0.24 3.85
N TYR A 209 -19.25 0.15 2.62
CA TYR A 209 -20.19 0.14 1.50
C TYR A 209 -20.70 -1.27 1.13
N LEU A 210 -19.83 -2.27 1.04
CA LEU A 210 -20.18 -3.65 0.76
C LEU A 210 -20.96 -4.29 1.92
N ARG A 211 -20.58 -4.01 3.19
CA ARG A 211 -21.37 -4.40 4.37
C ARG A 211 -22.77 -3.77 4.37
N SER A 212 -22.90 -2.53 3.88
CA SER A 212 -24.21 -1.89 3.72
C SER A 212 -25.06 -2.54 2.63
N LYS A 213 -24.46 -3.06 1.54
CA LYS A 213 -25.18 -3.84 0.52
C LYS A 213 -25.71 -5.16 1.08
N GLU A 214 -24.94 -5.84 1.92
CA GLU A 214 -25.36 -7.06 2.64
C GLU A 214 -26.47 -6.77 3.65
N TYR A 215 -26.33 -5.68 4.41
CA TYR A 215 -27.36 -5.19 5.33
C TYR A 215 -28.66 -4.80 4.57
N GLU A 216 -28.56 -4.23 3.37
CA GLU A 216 -29.73 -3.93 2.55
C GLU A 216 -30.41 -5.15 1.93
N ALA A 217 -29.66 -6.21 1.64
CA ALA A 217 -30.24 -7.49 1.26
C ALA A 217 -31.06 -8.06 2.43
N LEU A 218 -30.52 -8.00 3.65
CA LEU A 218 -31.21 -8.40 4.89
C LEU A 218 -32.44 -7.51 5.18
N MET A 219 -32.32 -6.19 5.04
CA MET A 219 -33.43 -5.25 5.26
C MET A 219 -34.53 -5.39 4.19
N LYS A 220 -34.19 -5.71 2.93
CA LYS A 220 -35.18 -6.04 1.89
C LYS A 220 -35.91 -7.35 2.20
N GLU A 221 -35.21 -8.32 2.79
CA GLU A 221 -35.78 -9.60 3.23
C GLU A 221 -36.70 -9.41 4.45
N GLU A 222 -36.33 -8.52 5.38
CA GLU A 222 -37.17 -8.14 6.53
C GLU A 222 -38.36 -7.27 6.15
N ALA A 223 -38.22 -6.35 5.18
CA ALA A 223 -39.31 -5.52 4.66
C ALA A 223 -40.38 -6.33 3.90
N MET A 224 -40.08 -7.56 3.49
CA MET A 224 -41.05 -8.51 2.93
C MET A 224 -41.86 -9.25 4.01
N ARG A 225 -41.56 -9.04 5.31
CA ARG A 225 -42.43 -9.48 6.41
C ARG A 225 -43.47 -8.40 6.72
N PRO A 226 -44.78 -8.72 6.76
CA PRO A 226 -45.79 -7.74 7.13
C PRO A 226 -45.68 -7.45 8.63
N GLY A 227 -45.28 -6.23 9.03
CA GLY A 227 -45.00 -5.97 10.45
C GLY A 227 -44.90 -4.52 10.93
N MET A 228 -45.37 -3.51 10.19
CA MET A 228 -45.37 -2.11 10.69
C MET A 228 -46.68 -1.35 10.45
N GLU A 229 -47.34 -1.56 9.31
CA GLU A 229 -48.62 -0.87 9.01
C GLU A 229 -49.78 -1.27 9.93
N GLU A 230 -49.77 -2.49 10.50
CA GLU A 230 -50.82 -2.93 11.44
C GLU A 230 -50.69 -2.27 12.81
N LEU A 231 -49.47 -1.97 13.24
CA LEU A 231 -49.18 -1.44 14.57
C LEU A 231 -49.52 0.06 14.65
N GLU A 232 -49.24 0.81 13.58
CA GLU A 232 -49.64 2.22 13.45
C GLU A 232 -51.16 2.39 13.31
N ARG A 233 -51.83 1.52 12.53
CA ARG A 233 -53.29 1.50 12.42
C ARG A 233 -53.96 1.26 13.78
N HIS A 234 -53.47 0.29 14.53
CA HIS A 234 -54.02 -0.05 15.85
C HIS A 234 -53.73 1.03 16.92
N GLN A 235 -52.65 1.80 16.77
CA GLN A 235 -52.36 2.95 17.64
C GLN A 235 -53.25 4.16 17.32
N GLU A 236 -53.52 4.44 16.05
CA GLU A 236 -54.41 5.54 15.64
C GLU A 236 -55.88 5.24 15.97
N GLU A 237 -56.35 3.99 15.79
CA GLU A 237 -57.68 3.54 16.21
C GLU A 237 -57.90 3.69 17.73
N ARG A 238 -56.87 3.38 18.53
CA ARG A 238 -56.91 3.58 19.99
C ARG A 238 -56.93 5.05 20.41
N ARG A 239 -56.43 5.98 19.59
CA ARG A 239 -56.51 7.43 19.86
C ARG A 239 -57.91 7.96 19.56
N ILE A 240 -58.51 7.53 18.45
CA ILE A 240 -59.87 7.90 18.04
C ILE A 240 -60.89 7.37 19.06
N ALA A 241 -60.75 6.13 19.53
CA ALA A 241 -61.63 5.53 20.55
C ALA A 241 -61.57 6.24 21.93
N ARG A 242 -60.49 6.97 22.22
CA ARG A 242 -60.34 7.81 23.43
C ARG A 242 -60.81 9.26 23.22
N GLY A 243 -61.46 9.56 22.09
CA GLY A 243 -62.00 10.89 21.77
C GLY A 243 -60.95 11.92 21.38
N GLN A 244 -59.70 11.51 21.08
CA GLN A 244 -58.65 12.43 20.65
C GLN A 244 -58.77 12.70 19.14
N LYS A 245 -58.60 13.96 18.72
CA LYS A 245 -58.64 14.35 17.31
C LYS A 245 -57.45 13.74 16.54
N PRO A 246 -57.62 13.40 15.24
CA PRO A 246 -56.53 12.93 14.39
C PRO A 246 -55.36 13.90 14.40
N ARG A 247 -54.14 13.37 14.38
CA ARG A 247 -52.92 14.19 14.42
C ARG A 247 -52.85 15.08 13.19
N LYS A 248 -53.10 16.39 13.34
CA LYS A 248 -52.81 17.38 12.30
C LYS A 248 -51.29 17.50 12.16
N VAL A 249 -50.78 17.18 10.98
CA VAL A 249 -49.41 17.50 10.60
C VAL A 249 -49.35 19.02 10.43
N GLU A 250 -48.58 19.68 11.30
CA GLU A 250 -48.34 21.11 11.23
C GLU A 250 -47.46 21.40 10.00
N LEU A 251 -48.01 22.18 9.06
CA LEU A 251 -47.29 22.71 7.92
C LEU A 251 -46.47 23.91 8.40
N GLU A 252 -45.17 23.71 8.59
CA GLU A 252 -44.23 24.77 8.89
C GLU A 252 -44.07 25.76 7.71
N ALA A 253 -43.61 26.95 8.08
CA ALA A 253 -43.60 28.23 7.37
C ALA A 253 -43.39 28.22 5.85
N LYS A 254 -44.11 29.13 5.18
CA LYS A 254 -43.87 29.58 3.80
C LYS A 254 -42.52 30.29 3.69
N VAL A 255 -41.43 29.54 3.59
CA VAL A 255 -40.27 29.93 2.79
C VAL A 255 -40.60 29.47 1.37
N ASP A 256 -40.38 30.32 0.36
CA ASP A 256 -40.69 29.98 -1.03
C ASP A 256 -39.98 28.65 -1.36
N PRO A 257 -40.72 27.52 -1.50
CA PRO A 257 -40.15 26.18 -1.46
C PRO A 257 -39.32 25.85 -2.69
N ASN A 258 -39.16 26.81 -3.60
CA ASN A 258 -38.61 26.68 -4.93
C ASN A 258 -37.33 27.50 -5.15
N ALA A 259 -36.98 28.44 -4.27
CA ALA A 259 -35.77 29.24 -4.41
C ALA A 259 -34.51 28.42 -4.10
N ILE A 260 -33.51 28.48 -4.98
CA ILE A 260 -32.17 27.94 -4.73
C ILE A 260 -31.39 28.97 -3.91
N ALA A 261 -31.16 28.68 -2.63
CA ALA A 261 -30.57 29.65 -1.71
C ALA A 261 -29.03 29.82 -1.86
N ASP A 262 -28.33 28.92 -2.57
CA ASP A 262 -26.87 28.97 -2.67
C ASP A 262 -26.33 28.28 -3.96
N LEU A 263 -26.46 28.97 -5.10
CA LEU A 263 -25.99 28.48 -6.41
C LEU A 263 -24.47 28.19 -6.43
N PRO A 264 -23.58 29.02 -5.84
CA PRO A 264 -22.14 28.72 -5.77
C PRO A 264 -21.82 27.41 -5.02
N ALA A 265 -22.51 27.13 -3.92
CA ALA A 265 -22.34 25.89 -3.18
C ALA A 265 -22.74 24.66 -4.01
N ILE A 266 -23.85 24.75 -4.75
CA ILE A 266 -24.30 23.68 -5.65
C ILE A 266 -23.29 23.43 -6.77
N MET A 267 -22.77 24.48 -7.40
CA MET A 267 -21.72 24.32 -8.42
C MET A 267 -20.48 23.62 -7.86
N LEU A 268 -20.08 23.93 -6.63
CA LEU A 268 -18.97 23.26 -5.95
C LEU A 268 -19.28 21.78 -5.63
N GLN A 269 -20.53 21.44 -5.32
CA GLN A 269 -20.97 20.05 -5.11
C GLN A 269 -20.99 19.28 -6.43
N LEU A 270 -21.51 19.86 -7.51
CA LEU A 270 -21.51 19.25 -8.84
C LEU A 270 -20.09 19.02 -9.37
N LYS A 271 -19.18 19.97 -9.13
CA LYS A 271 -17.76 19.84 -9.51
C LYS A 271 -17.11 18.58 -8.93
N GLN A 272 -17.54 18.10 -7.77
CA GLN A 272 -16.95 16.91 -7.16
C GLN A 272 -17.28 15.61 -7.91
N PHE A 273 -18.40 15.54 -8.62
CA PHE A 273 -18.66 14.42 -9.53
C PHE A 273 -17.70 14.44 -10.71
N LEU A 274 -17.41 15.63 -11.25
CA LEU A 274 -16.41 15.79 -12.32
C LEU A 274 -15.00 15.42 -11.83
N ASP A 275 -14.63 15.85 -10.62
CA ASP A 275 -13.32 15.55 -10.04
C ASP A 275 -13.19 14.07 -9.65
N LEU A 276 -14.28 13.42 -9.22
CA LEU A 276 -14.36 11.97 -9.02
C LEU A 276 -14.14 11.21 -10.33
N HIS A 277 -14.80 11.63 -11.42
CA HIS A 277 -14.64 11.01 -12.73
C HIS A 277 -13.20 11.18 -13.26
N LYS A 278 -12.60 12.37 -13.10
CA LYS A 278 -11.18 12.59 -13.43
C LYS A 278 -10.26 11.70 -12.60
N SER A 279 -10.53 11.53 -11.30
CA SER A 279 -9.75 10.64 -10.43
C SER A 279 -9.84 9.19 -10.87
N HIS A 280 -11.02 8.73 -11.33
CA HIS A 280 -11.19 7.41 -11.92
C HIS A 280 -10.38 7.23 -13.22
N GLN A 281 -10.43 8.21 -14.14
CA GLN A 281 -9.60 8.20 -15.36
C GLN A 281 -8.10 8.16 -15.01
N LYS A 282 -7.68 8.98 -14.05
CA LYS A 282 -6.31 9.00 -13.56
C LYS A 282 -5.91 7.66 -12.95
N ALA A 283 -6.79 7.01 -12.19
CA ALA A 283 -6.53 5.70 -11.62
C ALA A 283 -6.24 4.64 -12.68
N GLN A 284 -6.93 4.67 -13.83
CA GLN A 284 -6.64 3.77 -14.95
C GLN A 284 -5.26 4.03 -15.57
N GLU A 285 -4.89 5.30 -15.75
CA GLU A 285 -3.54 5.67 -16.21
C GLU A 285 -2.46 5.21 -15.24
N LEU A 286 -2.67 5.42 -13.93
CA LEU A 286 -1.75 5.00 -12.87
C LEU A 286 -1.59 3.48 -12.84
N ALA A 287 -2.69 2.74 -13.00
CA ALA A 287 -2.66 1.29 -13.08
C ALA A 287 -1.87 0.78 -14.30
N ALA A 288 -1.93 1.48 -15.43
CA ALA A 288 -1.13 1.16 -16.61
C ALA A 288 0.37 1.42 -16.36
N GLN A 289 0.71 2.54 -15.73
CA GLN A 289 2.09 2.92 -15.39
C GLN A 289 2.70 2.09 -14.24
N TYR A 290 1.84 1.49 -13.41
CA TYR A 290 2.26 0.75 -12.22
C TYR A 290 3.30 -0.34 -12.53
N GLN A 291 3.10 -1.14 -13.58
CA GLN A 291 4.02 -2.25 -13.90
C GLN A 291 5.41 -1.74 -14.30
N GLU A 292 5.47 -0.70 -15.13
CA GLU A 292 6.73 -0.10 -15.54
C GLU A 292 7.52 0.45 -14.33
N ILE A 293 6.83 1.18 -13.45
CA ILE A 293 7.46 1.79 -12.28
C ILE A 293 7.84 0.73 -11.25
N LYS A 294 6.99 -0.30 -11.05
CA LYS A 294 7.31 -1.46 -10.22
C LYS A 294 8.60 -2.12 -10.70
N ASP A 295 8.74 -2.37 -11.99
CA ASP A 295 9.93 -3.02 -12.56
C ASP A 295 11.18 -2.15 -12.40
N LEU A 296 11.06 -0.84 -12.62
CA LEU A 296 12.17 0.10 -12.38
C LEU A 296 12.57 0.14 -10.90
N MET A 297 11.61 0.16 -9.99
CA MET A 297 11.88 0.14 -8.55
C MET A 297 12.52 -1.17 -8.13
N LEU A 298 12.03 -2.32 -8.60
CA LEU A 298 12.60 -3.64 -8.33
C LEU A 298 14.07 -3.72 -8.79
N ARG A 299 14.40 -3.16 -9.96
CA ARG A 299 15.79 -3.09 -10.45
C ARG A 299 16.67 -2.16 -9.62
N ALA A 300 16.08 -1.12 -9.03
CA ALA A 300 16.78 -0.16 -8.19
C ALA A 300 16.86 -0.58 -6.70
N ILE A 301 16.25 -1.70 -6.31
CA ILE A 301 16.32 -2.20 -4.93
C ILE A 301 17.77 -2.40 -4.55
N SER A 302 18.14 -1.77 -3.44
CA SER A 302 19.45 -1.89 -2.82
C SER A 302 19.28 -2.09 -1.32
N LEU A 303 20.28 -2.72 -0.71
CA LEU A 303 20.32 -2.82 0.74
C LEU A 303 20.54 -1.44 1.37
N PRO A 304 20.04 -1.22 2.60
CA PRO A 304 20.37 -0.01 3.35
C PRO A 304 21.88 0.21 3.39
N VAL A 305 22.33 1.47 3.27
CA VAL A 305 23.76 1.83 3.18
C VAL A 305 24.58 1.19 4.30
N ALA A 306 24.06 1.19 5.54
CA ALA A 306 24.74 0.59 6.69
C ALA A 306 24.94 -0.92 6.54
N GLU A 307 23.97 -1.64 5.95
CA GLU A 307 24.07 -3.07 5.72
C GLU A 307 24.97 -3.40 4.54
N SER A 308 24.86 -2.65 3.45
CA SER A 308 25.75 -2.78 2.28
C SER A 308 27.22 -2.56 2.68
N ASP A 309 27.50 -1.47 3.42
CA ASP A 309 28.84 -1.19 3.97
C ASP A 309 29.35 -2.33 4.86
N LEU A 310 28.46 -2.91 5.67
CA LEU A 310 28.82 -4.01 6.58
C LEU A 310 29.21 -5.27 5.79
N LEU A 311 28.39 -5.65 4.79
CA LEU A 311 28.68 -6.80 3.92
C LEU A 311 29.98 -6.60 3.14
N MET A 312 30.19 -5.40 2.57
CA MET A 312 31.42 -5.08 1.83
C MET A 312 32.68 -5.15 2.72
N ARG A 313 32.60 -4.68 3.98
CA ARG A 313 33.71 -4.81 4.93
C ARG A 313 34.01 -6.26 5.28
N TYR A 314 32.99 -7.10 5.42
CA TYR A 314 33.17 -8.52 5.65
C TYR A 314 33.77 -9.22 4.43
N GLN A 315 33.26 -8.93 3.24
CA GLN A 315 33.76 -9.46 1.97
C GLN A 315 35.25 -9.13 1.80
N THR A 316 35.63 -7.85 1.87
CA THR A 316 37.03 -7.42 1.74
C THR A 316 37.95 -8.05 2.80
N THR A 317 37.46 -8.23 4.03
CA THR A 317 38.22 -8.91 5.09
C THR A 317 38.44 -10.39 4.77
N LEU A 318 37.41 -11.09 4.29
CA LEU A 318 37.48 -12.50 3.93
C LEU A 318 38.31 -12.74 2.67
N GLU A 319 38.20 -11.89 1.65
CA GLU A 319 39.04 -11.92 0.44
C GLU A 319 40.52 -11.74 0.79
N ARG A 320 40.84 -10.82 1.71
CA ARG A 320 42.21 -10.63 2.19
C ARG A 320 42.72 -11.86 2.94
N ARG A 321 41.89 -12.45 3.80
CA ARG A 321 42.23 -13.69 4.54
C ARG A 321 42.44 -14.87 3.59
N LEU A 322 41.56 -15.01 2.59
CA LEU A 322 41.64 -16.04 1.56
C LEU A 322 42.95 -15.91 0.78
N SER A 323 43.27 -14.70 0.29
CA SER A 323 44.51 -14.42 -0.42
C SER A 323 45.76 -14.76 0.41
N SER A 324 45.76 -14.39 1.70
CA SER A 324 46.86 -14.73 2.63
C SER A 324 47.01 -16.23 2.81
N ALA A 325 45.91 -16.96 3.04
CA ALA A 325 45.94 -18.40 3.26
C ALA A 325 46.39 -19.17 2.00
N ILE A 326 45.96 -18.73 0.82
CA ILE A 326 46.45 -19.27 -0.46
C ILE A 326 47.95 -19.01 -0.63
N GLY A 327 48.42 -17.79 -0.36
CA GLY A 327 49.84 -17.44 -0.44
C GLY A 327 50.70 -18.28 0.52
N GLU A 328 50.24 -18.45 1.76
CA GLU A 328 50.88 -19.29 2.77
C GLU A 328 50.94 -20.77 2.34
N LEU A 329 49.85 -21.32 1.80
CA LEU A 329 49.81 -22.69 1.28
C LEU A 329 50.82 -22.89 0.13
N LEU A 330 50.85 -21.97 -0.84
CA LEU A 330 51.78 -22.04 -1.96
C LEU A 330 53.25 -21.93 -1.53
N ALA A 331 53.53 -21.13 -0.49
CA ALA A 331 54.88 -21.03 0.06
C ALA A 331 55.31 -22.35 0.73
N LEU A 332 54.41 -22.98 1.51
CA LEU A 332 54.65 -24.28 2.11
C LEU A 332 54.96 -25.34 1.05
N GLN A 333 54.13 -25.43 0.00
CA GLN A 333 54.34 -26.38 -1.11
C GLN A 333 55.63 -26.16 -1.90
N ARG A 334 56.14 -24.92 -1.94
CA ARG A 334 57.44 -24.63 -2.58
C ARG A 334 58.60 -25.04 -1.69
N SER A 335 58.46 -24.90 -0.37
CA SER A 335 59.49 -25.29 0.60
C SER A 335 59.62 -26.80 0.78
N THR A 336 58.58 -27.58 0.44
CA THR A 336 58.58 -29.04 0.48
C THR A 336 59.06 -29.70 -0.81
N LYS A 337 59.15 -28.96 -1.94
CA LYS A 337 59.75 -29.50 -3.17
C LYS A 337 61.29 -29.51 -3.06
N PRO A 338 61.95 -30.66 -3.25
CA PRO A 338 63.40 -30.81 -3.11
C PRO A 338 64.21 -30.03 -4.15
#